data_AF-A0A2A9MM23-F1
#
_entry.id   AF-A0A2A9MM23-F1
#
_cell.length_a   1.000
_cell.length_b   1.000
_cell.length_c   1.000
_cell.angle_alpha   90.00
_cell.angle_beta   90.00
_cell.angle_gamma   90.00
#
_symmetry.space_group_name_H-M   'P 1'
#
loop_
_entity.id
_entity.type
_entity.pdbx_description
1 polymer ?
#
loop_
_entity_poly.entity_id
_entity_poly.type
_entity_poly.pdbx_seq_one_letter_code
_entity_poly.pdbx_strand_id
1 'polypeptide(L)'
;MELDSDRRAPISISKGRLRITVFAAVVTLLQGPLPSVTPALASLEEEKFKCTDIPSGTSCTCQAEGSAPAPTLKRTLAQHANKLQLLCQQPLRYAPDDLTSSKVCRDNTSELTECTDAPKAPIEVKSLLSGSPPVVQWEGGSNANGTPKSLTIPDGNFPFVDERFIVGCLNDGRDKTECQVTVKIAAKLSTTEAQTVTCAYGAQSNPTHQAVTITPALNSFTLVCGEKGEIVQKTFLQTYCPVSKGNTPATSCTGKYYNILPAYNDGWWSGDKTKSFTLTIPKDKFPEDAVTMMVQCQRSGATPAAKAGPQYAATDASICSVEVVIEGSKQASSATPGRQPTQTRMFALLLGVTGIPPILRHEF
;
A
#
# COMPACT_ATOMS: atom_id res chain seq x y z
N MET A 1 56.72 2.20 2.23
CA MET A 1 56.67 2.60 0.80
C MET A 1 55.77 3.82 0.76
N GLU A 2 56.37 4.88 0.26
CA GLU A 2 56.03 6.29 0.40
C GLU A 2 54.98 6.77 -0.60
N LEU A 3 54.61 8.06 -0.48
CA LEU A 3 53.83 8.96 -1.37
C LEU A 3 52.37 9.12 -0.92
N ASP A 4 51.97 10.18 -0.19
CA ASP A 4 52.14 11.64 -0.39
C ASP A 4 51.42 12.16 -1.65
N SER A 5 50.40 12.99 -1.43
CA SER A 5 49.78 13.85 -2.44
C SER A 5 49.40 15.16 -1.77
N ASP A 6 50.28 16.15 -1.93
CA ASP A 6 50.07 17.55 -1.57
C ASP A 6 50.04 18.41 -2.85
N ARG A 7 49.28 19.51 -2.75
CA ARG A 7 49.49 20.83 -3.40
C ARG A 7 48.66 21.31 -4.60
N ARG A 8 47.79 22.25 -4.21
CA ARG A 8 47.83 23.72 -4.49
C ARG A 8 47.38 24.24 -5.86
N ALA A 9 46.29 25.02 -5.80
CA ALA A 9 46.17 26.35 -6.42
C ALA A 9 47.16 27.35 -5.77
N PRO A 10 47.60 28.48 -6.39
CA PRO A 10 46.72 29.65 -6.56
C PRO A 10 47.06 30.70 -7.68
N ILE A 11 46.07 31.58 -7.95
CA ILE A 11 46.09 33.07 -8.11
C ILE A 11 47.11 33.74 -9.08
N SER A 12 46.66 34.58 -10.04
CA SER A 12 46.65 36.06 -9.91
C SER A 12 46.38 36.84 -11.22
N ILE A 13 45.97 38.08 -10.98
CA ILE A 13 45.39 39.16 -11.79
C ILE A 13 46.45 39.90 -12.66
N SER A 14 46.02 40.50 -13.78
CA SER A 14 46.65 41.73 -14.29
C SER A 14 45.68 42.56 -15.17
N LYS A 15 45.57 43.86 -14.85
CA LYS A 15 44.80 44.90 -15.55
C LYS A 15 45.68 45.61 -16.58
N GLY A 16 45.14 46.00 -17.74
CA GLY A 16 45.90 46.77 -18.73
C GLY A 16 45.08 47.52 -19.79
N ARG A 17 44.74 48.78 -19.47
CA ARG A 17 44.60 50.01 -20.29
C ARG A 17 44.17 49.98 -21.78
N LEU A 18 43.05 50.68 -21.98
CA LEU A 18 42.62 51.57 -23.07
C LEU A 18 43.69 52.14 -24.03
N ARG A 19 43.44 52.02 -25.35
CA ARG A 19 43.82 52.99 -26.40
C ARG A 19 42.77 53.02 -27.51
N ILE A 20 42.28 54.22 -27.82
CA ILE A 20 41.43 54.55 -28.96
C ILE A 20 42.36 54.98 -30.10
N THR A 21 42.20 54.39 -31.29
CA THR A 21 42.76 54.94 -32.53
C THR A 21 41.72 54.80 -33.63
N VAL A 22 41.32 55.95 -34.18
CA VAL A 22 40.45 56.13 -35.34
C VAL A 22 41.26 55.79 -36.60
N PHE A 23 40.76 54.90 -37.46
CA PHE A 23 41.21 54.81 -38.85
C PHE A 23 40.04 54.52 -39.80
N ALA A 24 40.19 55.11 -40.98
CA ALA A 24 39.19 55.44 -41.97
C ALA A 24 38.65 54.24 -42.77
N ALA A 25 37.53 54.54 -43.42
CA ALA A 25 36.75 53.67 -44.30
C ALA A 25 37.57 52.92 -45.36
N VAL A 26 37.31 51.62 -45.47
CA VAL A 26 37.39 50.87 -46.72
C VAL A 26 36.12 50.03 -46.80
N VAL A 27 35.33 50.29 -47.83
CA VAL A 27 34.14 49.52 -48.21
C VAL A 27 34.64 48.24 -48.88
N THR A 28 34.43 47.11 -48.21
CA THR A 28 34.61 45.77 -48.79
C THR A 28 33.31 45.00 -48.63
N LEU A 29 32.65 44.74 -49.77
CA LEU A 29 31.52 43.83 -49.90
C LEU A 29 31.97 42.42 -49.50
N LEU A 30 31.45 41.91 -48.37
CA LEU A 30 31.55 40.51 -47.98
C LEU A 30 30.16 40.02 -47.61
N GLN A 31 29.66 39.10 -48.44
CA GLN A 31 28.48 38.29 -48.21
C GLN A 31 28.71 37.45 -46.94
N GLY A 32 27.88 37.63 -45.93
CA GLY A 32 27.82 36.82 -44.72
C GLY A 32 26.36 36.66 -44.29
N PRO A 33 25.92 35.46 -43.90
CA PRO A 33 24.51 35.16 -43.68
C PRO A 33 23.97 35.85 -42.43
N LEU A 34 22.75 36.39 -42.55
CA LEU A 34 21.95 36.90 -41.44
C LEU A 34 21.80 35.81 -40.35
N PRO A 35 21.99 36.12 -39.06
CA PRO A 35 21.55 35.22 -37.99
C PRO A 35 20.03 35.27 -37.92
N SER A 36 19.39 34.30 -38.57
CA SER A 36 17.97 34.00 -38.36
C SER A 36 17.78 33.62 -36.90
N VAL A 37 17.25 34.54 -36.10
CA VAL A 37 16.72 34.24 -34.77
C VAL A 37 15.41 33.48 -35.01
N THR A 38 15.49 32.16 -35.11
CA THR A 38 14.31 31.31 -35.00
C THR A 38 13.95 31.23 -33.51
N PRO A 39 12.74 31.63 -33.08
CA PRO A 39 12.26 31.21 -31.79
C PRO A 39 12.12 29.69 -31.85
N ALA A 40 12.89 29.00 -31.02
CA ALA A 40 12.68 27.58 -30.76
C ALA A 40 11.30 27.43 -30.13
N LEU A 41 10.30 27.16 -30.97
CA LEU A 41 9.07 26.52 -30.52
C LEU A 41 9.51 25.12 -30.07
N ALA A 42 9.73 24.97 -28.76
CA ALA A 42 9.75 23.67 -28.15
C ALA A 42 8.38 23.03 -28.43
N SER A 43 8.34 22.15 -29.43
CA SER A 43 7.22 21.26 -29.65
C SER A 43 7.06 20.45 -28.38
N LEU A 44 5.99 20.69 -27.63
CA LEU A 44 5.52 19.75 -26.62
C LEU A 44 5.09 18.52 -27.40
N GLU A 45 6.00 17.56 -27.58
CA GLU A 45 5.63 16.23 -28.06
C GLU A 45 4.66 15.66 -27.02
N GLU A 46 3.37 15.64 -27.38
CA GLU A 46 2.35 15.06 -26.52
C GLU A 46 2.58 13.54 -26.49
N GLU A 47 2.95 13.00 -25.32
CA GLU A 47 3.17 11.55 -25.18
C GLU A 47 1.90 10.79 -25.58
N LYS A 48 2.01 9.99 -26.66
CA LYS A 48 0.91 9.26 -27.32
C LYS A 48 0.34 8.12 -26.49
N PHE A 49 1.08 7.65 -25.49
CA PHE A 49 0.57 6.75 -24.46
C PHE A 49 0.93 7.31 -23.09
N LYS A 50 -0.09 7.76 -22.37
CA LYS A 50 0.09 8.39 -21.06
C LYS A 50 -0.93 7.85 -20.07
N CYS A 51 -0.51 7.70 -18.83
CA CYS A 51 -1.42 7.41 -17.73
C CYS A 51 -1.18 8.42 -16.60
N THR A 52 -2.23 9.09 -16.17
CA THR A 52 -2.22 10.12 -15.12
C THR A 52 -3.03 9.66 -13.91
N ASP A 53 -2.59 10.01 -12.72
CA ASP A 53 -3.35 9.75 -11.50
C ASP A 53 -4.56 10.70 -11.43
N ILE A 54 -5.69 10.15 -11.00
CA ILE A 54 -6.95 10.86 -10.78
C ILE A 54 -7.40 10.60 -9.33
N PRO A 55 -8.28 11.42 -8.73
CA PRO A 55 -8.66 11.26 -7.33
C PRO A 55 -9.15 9.85 -6.94
N SER A 56 -9.82 9.15 -7.87
CA SER A 56 -10.34 7.80 -7.65
C SER A 56 -9.38 6.67 -8.08
N GLY A 57 -8.20 6.97 -8.64
CA GLY A 57 -7.30 5.97 -9.19
C GLY A 57 -6.43 6.48 -10.34
N THR A 58 -6.49 5.85 -11.51
CA THR A 58 -5.64 6.21 -12.65
C THR A 58 -6.41 6.22 -13.97
N SER A 59 -6.00 7.09 -14.88
CA SER A 59 -6.58 7.22 -16.22
C SER A 59 -5.50 7.15 -17.29
N CYS A 60 -5.64 6.18 -18.21
CA CYS A 60 -4.73 5.88 -19.28
C CYS A 60 -5.34 6.23 -20.64
N THR A 61 -4.58 6.89 -21.51
CA THR A 61 -4.97 7.20 -22.88
C THR A 61 -3.90 6.71 -23.85
N CYS A 62 -4.32 5.95 -24.87
CA CYS A 62 -3.48 5.41 -25.93
C CYS A 62 -3.93 5.96 -27.28
N GLN A 63 -2.97 6.44 -28.07
CA GLN A 63 -3.13 6.90 -29.44
C GLN A 63 -2.30 6.00 -30.37
N ALA A 64 -2.76 5.78 -31.61
CA ALA A 64 -2.10 4.87 -32.54
C ALA A 64 -0.67 5.31 -32.89
N GLU A 65 0.28 4.36 -32.98
CA GLU A 65 1.64 4.63 -33.42
C GLU A 65 2.14 3.65 -34.50
N GLY A 66 2.77 4.19 -35.54
CA GLY A 66 3.43 3.43 -36.60
C GLY A 66 4.82 2.89 -36.24
N SER A 67 5.20 2.79 -34.95
CA SER A 67 6.54 2.30 -34.54
C SER A 67 6.46 1.10 -33.58
N ALA A 68 7.58 0.38 -33.42
CA ALA A 68 7.73 -0.84 -32.62
C ALA A 68 8.90 -0.68 -31.62
N PRO A 69 8.87 -1.35 -30.45
CA PRO A 69 7.78 -2.14 -29.85
C PRO A 69 6.75 -1.28 -29.08
N ALA A 70 5.55 -1.83 -28.87
CA ALA A 70 4.44 -1.14 -28.21
C ALA A 70 4.82 -0.68 -26.79
N PRO A 71 4.52 0.57 -26.40
CA PRO A 71 4.87 1.05 -25.08
C PRO A 71 4.03 0.34 -24.00
N THR A 72 4.71 -0.03 -22.91
CA THR A 72 4.10 -0.69 -21.74
C THR A 72 4.23 0.21 -20.51
N LEU A 73 3.12 0.47 -19.83
CA LEU A 73 3.08 1.19 -18.56
C LEU A 73 2.59 0.28 -17.43
N LYS A 74 3.12 0.49 -16.23
CA LYS A 74 2.71 -0.21 -15.02
C LYS A 74 1.86 0.70 -14.16
N ARG A 75 0.71 0.23 -13.69
CA ARG A 75 -0.16 0.97 -12.76
C ARG A 75 -0.58 0.10 -11.60
N THR A 76 -0.90 0.73 -10.48
CA THR A 76 -1.33 0.06 -9.25
C THR A 76 -2.70 0.56 -8.86
N LEU A 77 -3.63 -0.37 -8.62
CA LEU A 77 -4.89 -0.10 -7.95
C LEU A 77 -4.75 -0.50 -6.49
N ALA A 78 -5.20 0.38 -5.59
CA ALA A 78 -5.21 0.17 -4.14
C ALA A 78 -6.56 0.60 -3.56
N GLN A 79 -6.86 0.26 -2.30
CA GLN A 79 -8.17 0.55 -1.70
C GLN A 79 -8.57 2.04 -1.76
N HIS A 80 -7.61 2.96 -1.63
CA HIS A 80 -7.86 4.41 -1.72
C HIS A 80 -7.82 4.98 -3.16
N ALA A 81 -7.47 4.15 -4.15
CA ALA A 81 -7.23 4.51 -5.55
C ALA A 81 -7.62 3.30 -6.42
N ASN A 82 -8.92 3.01 -6.46
CA ASN A 82 -9.48 1.72 -6.85
C ASN A 82 -10.07 1.69 -8.27
N LYS A 83 -9.97 2.78 -9.02
CA LYS A 83 -10.51 2.93 -10.38
C LYS A 83 -9.41 2.99 -11.45
N LEU A 84 -9.57 2.19 -12.49
CA LEU A 84 -8.79 2.28 -13.72
C LEU A 84 -9.68 2.82 -14.84
N GLN A 85 -9.21 3.84 -15.56
CA GLN A 85 -9.82 4.29 -16.80
C GLN A 85 -8.86 4.04 -17.96
N LEU A 86 -9.37 3.52 -19.07
CA LEU A 86 -8.62 3.29 -20.30
C LEU A 86 -9.36 3.89 -21.48
N LEU A 87 -8.69 4.75 -22.24
CA LEU A 87 -9.15 5.28 -23.51
C LEU A 87 -8.23 4.81 -24.63
N CYS A 88 -8.74 3.94 -25.50
CA CYS A 88 -8.14 3.66 -26.80
C CYS A 88 -8.71 4.67 -27.80
N GLN A 89 -7.92 5.63 -28.27
CA GLN A 89 -8.41 6.59 -29.28
C GLN A 89 -8.62 5.91 -30.62
N GLN A 90 -9.59 6.36 -31.42
CA GLN A 90 -9.81 5.77 -32.73
C GLN A 90 -8.55 5.86 -33.62
N PRO A 91 -8.27 4.82 -34.44
CA PRO A 91 -9.11 3.64 -34.71
C PRO A 91 -8.84 2.43 -33.78
N LEU A 92 -8.16 2.62 -32.65
CA LEU A 92 -7.75 1.53 -31.77
C LEU A 92 -8.92 0.80 -31.10
N ARG A 93 -8.73 -0.49 -30.82
CA ARG A 93 -9.68 -1.38 -30.16
C ARG A 93 -9.21 -1.73 -28.75
N TYR A 94 -10.14 -1.91 -27.82
CA TYR A 94 -9.80 -2.34 -26.47
C TYR A 94 -9.49 -3.83 -26.43
N ALA A 95 -8.57 -4.25 -25.56
CA ALA A 95 -8.28 -5.66 -25.32
C ALA A 95 -8.25 -6.01 -23.82
N PRO A 96 -8.74 -7.20 -23.45
CA PRO A 96 -9.35 -8.22 -24.32
C PRO A 96 -10.81 -7.93 -24.69
N ASP A 97 -11.30 -8.51 -25.79
CA ASP A 97 -12.74 -8.57 -26.16
C ASP A 97 -13.50 -7.23 -26.11
N ASP A 98 -12.86 -6.14 -26.57
CA ASP A 98 -13.39 -4.77 -26.50
C ASP A 98 -13.74 -4.29 -25.08
N LEU A 99 -13.26 -4.99 -24.03
CA LEU A 99 -13.60 -4.76 -22.64
C LEU A 99 -15.12 -4.63 -22.44
N THR A 100 -15.86 -5.57 -23.02
CA THR A 100 -17.34 -5.64 -22.97
C THR A 100 -17.85 -6.44 -21.76
N SER A 101 -16.97 -7.14 -21.05
CA SER A 101 -17.30 -8.04 -19.93
C SER A 101 -16.44 -7.72 -18.71
N SER A 102 -16.20 -8.71 -17.84
CA SER A 102 -15.29 -8.63 -16.69
C SER A 102 -13.93 -9.26 -16.96
N LYS A 103 -13.58 -9.50 -18.24
CA LYS A 103 -12.35 -10.19 -18.63
C LYS A 103 -11.13 -9.27 -18.69
N VAL A 104 -9.98 -9.84 -18.34
CA VAL A 104 -8.65 -9.24 -18.44
C VAL A 104 -7.61 -10.30 -18.85
N CYS A 105 -6.47 -9.87 -19.37
CA CYS A 105 -5.38 -10.77 -19.71
C CYS A 105 -4.59 -11.17 -18.47
N ARG A 106 -4.04 -12.39 -18.48
CA ARG A 106 -3.15 -12.86 -17.39
C ARG A 106 -1.87 -12.05 -17.35
N ASP A 107 -1.20 -12.03 -16.21
CA ASP A 107 0.04 -11.28 -15.99
C ASP A 107 1.25 -11.79 -16.79
N ASN A 108 1.21 -13.03 -17.27
CA ASN A 108 2.20 -13.64 -18.14
C ASN A 108 1.96 -13.39 -19.65
N THR A 109 1.00 -12.52 -19.98
CA THR A 109 0.72 -12.13 -21.37
C THR A 109 1.82 -11.19 -21.86
N SER A 110 2.56 -11.60 -22.88
CA SER A 110 3.61 -10.75 -23.47
C SER A 110 3.02 -9.68 -24.40
N GLU A 111 2.03 -10.09 -25.20
CA GLU A 111 1.37 -9.26 -26.21
C GLU A 111 -0.15 -9.42 -26.09
N LEU A 112 -0.89 -8.32 -26.22
CA LEU A 112 -2.36 -8.33 -26.10
C LEU A 112 -3.06 -9.18 -27.16
N THR A 113 -2.43 -9.37 -28.32
CA THR A 113 -2.93 -10.19 -29.42
C THR A 113 -3.01 -11.67 -29.07
N GLU A 114 -2.24 -12.13 -28.09
CA GLU A 114 -2.22 -13.53 -27.64
C GLU A 114 -3.31 -13.82 -26.60
N CYS A 115 -4.01 -12.79 -26.12
CA CYS A 115 -4.99 -12.87 -25.07
C CYS A 115 -6.39 -13.22 -25.63
N THR A 116 -6.48 -14.37 -26.29
CA THR A 116 -7.68 -14.81 -27.00
C THR A 116 -8.08 -16.23 -26.62
N ASP A 117 -7.14 -17.18 -26.72
CA ASP A 117 -7.41 -18.62 -26.56
C ASP A 117 -6.48 -19.31 -25.55
N ALA A 118 -6.87 -20.50 -25.08
CA ALA A 118 -6.08 -21.29 -24.14
C ALA A 118 -4.68 -21.60 -24.72
N PRO A 119 -3.60 -21.51 -23.93
CA PRO A 119 -3.53 -21.31 -22.48
C PRO A 119 -3.50 -19.83 -22.01
N LYS A 120 -3.55 -18.87 -22.93
CA LYS A 120 -3.48 -17.42 -22.68
C LYS A 120 -4.85 -16.74 -22.66
N ALA A 121 -5.93 -17.52 -22.71
CA ALA A 121 -7.31 -17.04 -22.70
C ALA A 121 -7.56 -16.03 -21.57
N PRO A 122 -8.33 -14.96 -21.81
CA PRO A 122 -8.67 -14.01 -20.76
C PRO A 122 -9.27 -14.67 -19.51
N ILE A 123 -9.02 -14.09 -18.35
CA ILE A 123 -9.62 -14.49 -17.07
C ILE A 123 -10.62 -13.45 -16.59
N GLU A 124 -11.57 -13.88 -15.78
CA GLU A 124 -12.46 -12.97 -15.08
C GLU A 124 -11.70 -12.22 -13.98
N VAL A 125 -11.82 -10.89 -13.93
CA VAL A 125 -11.18 -10.05 -12.90
C VAL A 125 -11.49 -10.57 -11.49
N LYS A 126 -12.70 -11.07 -11.26
CA LYS A 126 -13.12 -11.61 -9.95
C LYS A 126 -12.24 -12.76 -9.44
N SER A 127 -11.54 -13.50 -10.31
CA SER A 127 -10.63 -14.56 -9.87
C SER A 127 -9.37 -14.03 -9.19
N LEU A 128 -9.09 -12.72 -9.35
CA LEU A 128 -7.98 -12.00 -8.73
C LEU A 128 -8.42 -11.21 -7.48
N LEU A 129 -9.71 -11.29 -7.11
CA LEU A 129 -10.29 -10.54 -5.99
C LEU A 129 -10.60 -11.48 -4.83
N SER A 130 -10.79 -10.90 -3.63
CA SER A 130 -11.16 -11.66 -2.43
C SER A 130 -12.65 -11.59 -2.13
N GLY A 131 -13.13 -12.62 -1.42
CA GLY A 131 -14.52 -12.76 -1.01
C GLY A 131 -15.44 -13.11 -2.18
N SER A 132 -16.71 -12.71 -2.05
CA SER A 132 -17.70 -12.80 -3.12
C SER A 132 -17.99 -11.38 -3.63
N PRO A 133 -17.18 -10.85 -4.57
CA PRO A 133 -17.39 -9.50 -5.07
C PRO A 133 -18.77 -9.39 -5.74
N PRO A 134 -19.41 -8.21 -5.68
CA PRO A 134 -20.47 -7.89 -6.65
C PRO A 134 -19.91 -7.99 -8.07
N VAL A 135 -20.76 -7.85 -9.09
CA VAL A 135 -20.31 -7.88 -10.49
C VAL A 135 -19.30 -6.74 -10.73
N VAL A 136 -18.01 -7.07 -10.78
CA VAL A 136 -16.91 -6.15 -11.15
C VAL A 136 -16.68 -6.30 -12.64
N GLN A 137 -17.11 -5.31 -13.42
CA GLN A 137 -17.06 -5.33 -14.88
C GLN A 137 -16.62 -3.98 -15.43
N TRP A 138 -16.24 -3.96 -16.70
CA TRP A 138 -15.91 -2.74 -17.41
C TRP A 138 -17.18 -1.93 -17.71
N GLU A 139 -17.16 -0.65 -17.37
CA GLU A 139 -18.30 0.27 -17.49
C GLU A 139 -17.98 1.47 -18.39
N GLY A 140 -19.04 1.99 -19.01
CA GLY A 140 -19.01 3.20 -19.82
C GLY A 140 -18.15 3.09 -21.07
N GLY A 141 -17.95 4.24 -21.70
CA GLY A 141 -16.95 4.46 -22.73
C GLY A 141 -17.27 3.89 -24.12
N SER A 142 -16.98 4.71 -25.11
CA SER A 142 -16.75 4.26 -26.48
C SER A 142 -15.60 5.09 -27.01
N ASN A 143 -14.67 4.44 -27.70
CA ASN A 143 -13.58 5.12 -28.38
C ASN A 143 -14.11 6.16 -29.38
N ALA A 144 -15.27 5.91 -30.00
CA ALA A 144 -15.93 6.81 -30.95
C ALA A 144 -16.31 8.18 -30.33
N ASN A 145 -16.65 8.18 -29.05
CA ASN A 145 -17.05 9.40 -28.33
C ASN A 145 -15.92 9.93 -27.43
N GLY A 146 -14.69 9.44 -27.60
CA GLY A 146 -13.54 9.83 -26.77
C GLY A 146 -13.71 9.52 -25.28
N THR A 147 -14.64 8.64 -24.91
CA THR A 147 -14.97 8.38 -23.50
C THR A 147 -14.27 7.09 -23.04
N PRO A 148 -13.50 7.11 -21.94
CA PRO A 148 -12.78 5.93 -21.46
C PRO A 148 -13.72 4.85 -20.94
N LYS A 149 -13.29 3.60 -21.06
CA LYS A 149 -13.84 2.47 -20.30
C LYS A 149 -13.25 2.47 -18.90
N SER A 150 -14.06 2.14 -17.89
CA SER A 150 -13.67 2.18 -16.49
C SER A 150 -13.84 0.82 -15.82
N LEU A 151 -12.92 0.47 -14.92
CA LEU A 151 -13.03 -0.69 -14.02
C LEU A 151 -12.82 -0.19 -12.59
N THR A 152 -13.72 -0.53 -11.68
CA THR A 152 -13.63 -0.13 -10.27
C THR A 152 -13.66 -1.37 -9.40
N ILE A 153 -12.68 -1.51 -8.50
CA ILE A 153 -12.62 -2.62 -7.53
C ILE A 153 -13.23 -2.15 -6.22
N PRO A 154 -14.29 -2.79 -5.70
CA PRO A 154 -14.85 -2.42 -4.40
C PRO A 154 -13.85 -2.66 -3.26
N ASP A 155 -13.85 -1.77 -2.27
CA ASP A 155 -12.83 -1.74 -1.19
C ASP A 155 -12.72 -3.05 -0.40
N GLY A 156 -13.85 -3.75 -0.19
CA GLY A 156 -13.89 -5.03 0.51
C GLY A 156 -13.27 -6.20 -0.27
N ASN A 157 -13.12 -6.05 -1.59
CA ASN A 157 -12.76 -7.14 -2.50
C ASN A 157 -11.30 -7.14 -2.96
N PHE A 158 -10.49 -6.18 -2.51
CA PHE A 158 -9.05 -6.24 -2.74
C PHE A 158 -8.45 -7.56 -2.21
N PRO A 159 -7.45 -8.12 -2.90
CA PRO A 159 -6.91 -9.44 -2.57
C PRO A 159 -6.09 -9.44 -1.27
N PHE A 160 -5.86 -10.63 -0.71
CA PHE A 160 -4.94 -10.82 0.43
C PHE A 160 -3.46 -10.91 0.02
N VAL A 161 -3.16 -11.02 -1.28
CA VAL A 161 -1.82 -10.99 -1.86
C VAL A 161 -1.83 -10.07 -3.07
N ASP A 162 -0.68 -9.53 -3.47
CA ASP A 162 -0.62 -8.70 -4.67
C ASP A 162 -0.96 -9.53 -5.91
N GLU A 163 -1.93 -9.09 -6.70
CA GLU A 163 -2.37 -9.74 -7.95
C GLU A 163 -2.05 -8.84 -9.15
N ARG A 164 -2.07 -9.41 -10.36
CA ARG A 164 -1.78 -8.66 -11.59
C ARG A 164 -2.65 -9.13 -12.75
N PHE A 165 -2.93 -8.18 -13.65
CA PHE A 165 -3.52 -8.46 -14.94
C PHE A 165 -3.01 -7.46 -15.99
N ILE A 166 -3.32 -7.73 -17.24
CA ILE A 166 -2.93 -6.88 -18.37
C ILE A 166 -4.18 -6.49 -19.18
N VAL A 167 -4.21 -5.25 -19.65
CA VAL A 167 -5.19 -4.70 -20.61
C VAL A 167 -4.50 -3.70 -21.52
N GLY A 168 -5.20 -3.25 -22.56
CA GLY A 168 -4.71 -2.13 -23.36
C GLY A 168 -5.44 -1.98 -24.68
N CYS A 169 -4.70 -1.55 -25.69
CA CYS A 169 -5.26 -1.21 -26.99
C CYS A 169 -4.54 -1.97 -28.10
N LEU A 170 -5.33 -2.52 -29.02
CA LEU A 170 -4.89 -3.10 -30.28
C LEU A 170 -5.18 -2.13 -31.42
N ASN A 171 -4.51 -2.31 -32.55
CA ASN A 171 -4.93 -1.68 -33.80
C ASN A 171 -6.32 -2.19 -34.25
N ASP A 172 -6.92 -1.57 -35.27
CA ASP A 172 -8.27 -1.94 -35.73
C ASP A 172 -8.34 -3.40 -36.23
N GLY A 173 -7.26 -3.90 -36.83
CA GLY A 173 -7.12 -5.29 -37.29
C GLY A 173 -6.94 -6.32 -36.18
N ARG A 174 -6.73 -5.89 -34.93
CA ARG A 174 -6.46 -6.74 -33.74
C ARG A 174 -5.24 -7.65 -33.85
N ASP A 175 -4.34 -7.37 -34.78
CA ASP A 175 -3.13 -8.15 -35.06
C ASP A 175 -1.85 -7.49 -34.49
N LYS A 176 -1.97 -6.27 -33.93
CA LYS A 176 -0.86 -5.56 -33.31
C LYS A 176 -1.26 -4.89 -31.99
N THR A 177 -0.45 -5.09 -30.95
CA THR A 177 -0.51 -4.31 -29.70
C THR A 177 -0.05 -2.88 -29.97
N GLU A 178 -0.86 -1.90 -29.58
CA GLU A 178 -0.54 -0.49 -29.74
C GLU A 178 -0.14 0.14 -28.40
N CYS A 179 -0.80 -0.23 -27.30
CA CYS A 179 -0.34 0.11 -25.96
C CYS A 179 -0.73 -0.98 -24.96
N GLN A 180 0.10 -1.18 -23.94
CA GLN A 180 -0.16 -2.14 -22.88
C GLN A 180 -0.10 -1.50 -21.50
N VAL A 181 -1.09 -1.81 -20.65
CA VAL A 181 -1.10 -1.45 -19.23
C VAL A 181 -1.01 -2.74 -18.40
N THR A 182 0.09 -2.91 -17.70
CA THR A 182 0.21 -3.92 -16.63
C THR A 182 -0.36 -3.33 -15.35
N VAL A 183 -1.45 -3.92 -14.85
CA VAL A 183 -2.14 -3.45 -13.67
C VAL A 183 -1.82 -4.36 -12.50
N LYS A 184 -1.23 -3.81 -11.45
CA LYS A 184 -1.09 -4.43 -10.14
C LYS A 184 -2.34 -4.12 -9.32
N ILE A 185 -3.00 -5.13 -8.79
CA ILE A 185 -3.99 -4.97 -7.72
C ILE A 185 -3.21 -5.16 -6.42
N ALA A 186 -2.97 -4.07 -5.69
CA ALA A 186 -2.33 -4.15 -4.39
C ALA A 186 -3.19 -4.95 -3.42
N ALA A 187 -2.57 -5.82 -2.63
CA ALA A 187 -3.30 -6.46 -1.55
C ALA A 187 -3.85 -5.42 -0.57
N LYS A 188 -4.93 -5.79 0.13
CA LYS A 188 -5.43 -4.98 1.25
C LYS A 188 -4.39 -4.87 2.36
N LEU A 189 -4.56 -3.88 3.22
CA LEU A 189 -3.79 -3.78 4.46
C LEU A 189 -4.25 -4.88 5.44
N SER A 190 -3.32 -5.38 6.24
CA SER A 190 -3.70 -6.12 7.44
C SER A 190 -4.38 -5.16 8.42
N THR A 191 -5.39 -5.66 9.11
CA THR A 191 -6.25 -4.84 9.97
C THR A 191 -6.56 -5.54 11.28
N THR A 192 -6.61 -4.76 12.36
CA THR A 192 -7.25 -5.16 13.61
C THR A 192 -8.64 -4.53 13.66
N GLU A 193 -9.68 -5.36 13.72
CA GLU A 193 -11.04 -4.94 13.99
C GLU A 193 -11.53 -5.62 15.27
N ALA A 194 -11.82 -4.81 16.30
CA ALA A 194 -12.07 -5.29 17.66
C ALA A 194 -10.93 -6.24 18.14
N GLN A 195 -11.26 -7.49 18.45
CA GLN A 195 -10.29 -8.50 18.89
C GLN A 195 -9.84 -9.43 17.75
N THR A 196 -10.14 -9.10 16.49
CA THR A 196 -9.77 -9.92 15.33
C THR A 196 -8.74 -9.21 14.47
N VAL A 197 -7.59 -9.86 14.27
CA VAL A 197 -6.55 -9.41 13.34
C VAL A 197 -6.63 -10.22 12.06
N THR A 198 -6.89 -9.56 10.95
CA THR A 198 -6.93 -10.18 9.62
C THR A 198 -5.68 -9.81 8.84
N CYS A 199 -4.88 -10.82 8.49
CA CYS A 199 -3.62 -10.62 7.81
C CYS A 199 -3.75 -10.65 6.28
N ALA A 200 -2.96 -9.81 5.62
CA ALA A 200 -2.68 -9.82 4.19
C ALA A 200 -1.16 -9.77 3.95
N TYR A 201 -0.71 -10.08 2.74
CA TYR A 201 0.70 -10.39 2.43
C TYR A 201 1.19 -9.73 1.14
N GLY A 202 0.53 -8.69 0.65
CA GLY A 202 1.10 -7.86 -0.41
C GLY A 202 2.32 -7.09 0.07
N ALA A 203 3.06 -6.49 -0.85
CA ALA A 203 4.30 -5.79 -0.53
C ALA A 203 4.14 -4.63 0.45
N GLN A 204 2.94 -4.06 0.51
CA GLN A 204 2.61 -2.91 1.36
C GLN A 204 1.52 -3.23 2.39
N SER A 205 1.15 -4.50 2.58
CA SER A 205 0.06 -4.89 3.50
C SER A 205 0.39 -4.66 4.98
N ASN A 206 1.68 -4.69 5.35
CA ASN A 206 2.14 -4.65 6.74
C ASN A 206 3.21 -3.56 6.96
N PRO A 207 2.87 -2.27 6.81
CA PRO A 207 3.81 -1.18 7.05
C PRO A 207 4.20 -1.06 8.53
N THR A 208 3.30 -1.48 9.43
CA THR A 208 3.48 -1.51 10.88
C THR A 208 2.95 -2.82 11.45
N HIS A 209 3.33 -3.10 12.70
CA HIS A 209 2.72 -4.19 13.46
C HIS A 209 1.24 -3.87 13.71
N GLN A 210 0.42 -4.91 13.68
CA GLN A 210 -0.92 -4.87 14.25
C GLN A 210 -0.80 -4.96 15.78
N ALA A 211 -1.75 -4.37 16.49
CA ALA A 211 -1.78 -4.45 17.95
C ALA A 211 -3.17 -4.89 18.41
N VAL A 212 -3.22 -5.66 19.49
CA VAL A 212 -4.45 -6.05 20.17
C VAL A 212 -4.21 -6.11 21.67
N THR A 213 -5.22 -5.71 22.45
CA THR A 213 -5.17 -5.74 23.92
C THR A 213 -6.22 -6.70 24.44
N ILE A 214 -5.79 -7.69 25.23
CA ILE A 214 -6.64 -8.66 25.89
C ILE A 214 -6.84 -8.22 27.33
N THR A 215 -8.09 -8.07 27.74
CA THR A 215 -8.48 -7.65 29.09
C THR A 215 -9.42 -8.70 29.69
N PRO A 216 -9.68 -8.72 31.01
CA PRO A 216 -10.67 -9.63 31.58
C PRO A 216 -12.08 -9.50 30.98
N ALA A 217 -12.43 -8.32 30.45
CA ALA A 217 -13.70 -8.11 29.75
C ALA A 217 -13.66 -8.56 28.28
N LEU A 218 -12.52 -8.34 27.60
CA LEU A 218 -12.24 -8.75 26.23
C LEU A 218 -11.16 -9.84 26.24
N ASN A 219 -11.54 -11.02 26.73
CA ASN A 219 -10.60 -12.03 27.17
C ASN A 219 -10.11 -12.98 26.08
N SER A 220 -10.33 -12.62 24.82
CA SER A 220 -9.87 -13.38 23.67
C SER A 220 -9.40 -12.48 22.55
N PHE A 221 -8.55 -13.01 21.68
CA PHE A 221 -8.28 -12.44 20.36
C PHE A 221 -8.15 -13.53 19.30
N THR A 222 -8.42 -13.17 18.05
CA THR A 222 -8.36 -14.06 16.90
C THR A 222 -7.37 -13.53 15.87
N LEU A 223 -6.46 -14.39 15.42
CA LEU A 223 -5.52 -14.17 14.33
C LEU A 223 -5.98 -14.93 13.10
N VAL A 224 -6.35 -14.23 12.03
CA VAL A 224 -6.74 -14.82 10.75
C VAL A 224 -5.59 -14.71 9.77
N CYS A 225 -4.85 -15.81 9.57
CA CYS A 225 -3.87 -15.89 8.48
C CYS A 225 -4.55 -16.16 7.11
N GLY A 226 -5.71 -16.82 7.11
CA GLY A 226 -6.46 -17.14 5.91
C GLY A 226 -5.75 -18.14 4.97
N GLU A 227 -6.38 -18.44 3.84
CA GLU A 227 -5.92 -19.49 2.91
C GLU A 227 -4.59 -19.20 2.21
N LYS A 228 -4.23 -17.91 2.09
CA LYS A 228 -2.97 -17.47 1.49
C LYS A 228 -1.83 -17.36 2.51
N GLY A 229 -2.14 -17.61 3.79
CA GLY A 229 -1.24 -17.41 4.91
C GLY A 229 -1.03 -18.63 5.77
N GLU A 230 0.03 -18.60 6.56
CA GLU A 230 0.29 -19.57 7.61
C GLU A 230 0.93 -18.89 8.82
N ILE A 231 0.67 -19.45 10.01
CA ILE A 231 1.35 -19.02 11.22
C ILE A 231 2.84 -19.36 11.14
N VAL A 232 3.68 -18.38 11.50
CA VAL A 232 5.15 -18.49 11.48
C VAL A 232 5.62 -19.41 12.60
N GLN A 233 5.10 -19.21 13.81
CA GLN A 233 5.48 -19.98 15.00
C GLN A 233 4.82 -21.36 14.98
N LYS A 234 5.53 -22.40 14.53
CA LYS A 234 4.98 -23.78 14.50
C LYS A 234 4.68 -24.35 15.90
N THR A 235 5.34 -23.83 16.93
CA THR A 235 5.16 -24.21 18.34
C THR A 235 4.36 -23.18 19.14
N PHE A 236 3.50 -22.38 18.50
CA PHE A 236 2.73 -21.30 19.14
C PHE A 236 1.85 -21.73 20.32
N LEU A 237 1.56 -23.03 20.48
CA LEU A 237 0.87 -23.58 21.64
C LEU A 237 1.76 -23.67 22.89
N GLN A 238 3.07 -23.70 22.73
CA GLN A 238 4.01 -23.95 23.83
C GLN A 238 4.92 -22.76 24.10
N THR A 239 5.23 -22.00 23.04
CA THR A 239 6.15 -20.86 23.12
C THR A 239 5.56 -19.60 22.52
N TYR A 240 6.00 -18.47 23.06
CA TYR A 240 5.70 -17.14 22.57
C TYR A 240 7.00 -16.44 22.15
N CYS A 241 6.88 -15.48 21.23
CA CYS A 241 7.99 -14.62 20.83
C CYS A 241 7.90 -13.29 21.59
N PRO A 242 9.01 -12.75 22.13
CA PRO A 242 9.02 -11.36 22.56
C PRO A 242 8.79 -10.44 21.36
N VAL A 243 8.23 -9.26 21.60
CA VAL A 243 8.03 -8.25 20.56
C VAL A 243 9.39 -7.81 20.03
N SER A 244 9.62 -7.99 18.73
CA SER A 244 10.85 -7.58 18.05
C SER A 244 10.62 -6.33 17.22
N LYS A 245 11.66 -5.53 17.01
CA LYS A 245 11.59 -4.40 16.08
C LYS A 245 11.84 -4.93 14.67
N GLY A 246 10.83 -4.84 13.79
CA GLY A 246 10.94 -5.17 12.37
C GLY A 246 9.96 -6.23 11.87
N ASN A 247 10.04 -6.53 10.57
CA ASN A 247 9.15 -7.45 9.87
C ASN A 247 9.84 -8.77 9.50
N THR A 248 10.72 -9.28 10.37
CA THR A 248 11.39 -10.57 10.17
C THR A 248 10.56 -11.71 10.78
N PRO A 249 10.51 -12.89 10.14
CA PRO A 249 9.80 -14.02 10.72
C PRO A 249 10.56 -14.55 11.95
N ALA A 250 9.91 -14.52 13.10
CA ALA A 250 10.39 -15.11 14.34
C ALA A 250 9.99 -16.59 14.39
N THR A 251 10.80 -17.43 13.74
CA THR A 251 10.56 -18.88 13.62
C THR A 251 10.95 -19.67 14.87
N SER A 252 11.94 -19.19 15.63
CA SER A 252 12.49 -19.87 16.81
C SER A 252 12.26 -19.03 18.06
N CYS A 253 11.15 -19.28 18.74
CA CYS A 253 10.76 -18.54 19.94
C CYS A 253 10.95 -19.38 21.20
N THR A 254 11.68 -18.82 22.17
CA THR A 254 12.10 -19.51 23.39
C THR A 254 11.28 -19.14 24.63
N GLY A 255 10.48 -18.06 24.55
CA GLY A 255 9.60 -17.63 25.63
C GLY A 255 8.56 -18.70 25.92
N LYS A 256 8.38 -19.08 27.19
CA LYS A 256 7.39 -20.07 27.62
C LYS A 256 6.18 -19.36 28.20
N TYR A 257 4.96 -19.73 27.81
CA TYR A 257 3.76 -19.04 28.29
C TYR A 257 3.62 -19.03 29.79
N TYR A 258 3.98 -20.11 30.50
CA TYR A 258 3.90 -20.16 31.96
C TYR A 258 4.76 -19.09 32.67
N ASN A 259 5.76 -18.51 31.99
CA ASN A 259 6.56 -17.40 32.54
C ASN A 259 5.80 -16.06 32.57
N ILE A 260 4.83 -15.87 31.66
CA ILE A 260 4.05 -14.63 31.52
C ILE A 260 2.58 -14.81 31.85
N LEU A 261 2.09 -16.05 31.86
CA LEU A 261 0.75 -16.50 32.18
C LEU A 261 0.86 -17.75 33.05
N PRO A 262 1.02 -17.63 34.38
CA PRO A 262 1.33 -18.76 35.26
C PRO A 262 0.34 -19.93 35.19
N ALA A 263 -0.93 -19.65 34.88
CA ALA A 263 -1.99 -20.65 34.77
C ALA A 263 -2.24 -21.13 33.32
N TYR A 264 -1.33 -20.81 32.39
CA TYR A 264 -1.48 -21.12 30.98
C TYR A 264 -1.76 -22.60 30.72
N ASN A 265 -2.63 -22.85 29.74
CA ASN A 265 -2.95 -24.17 29.24
C ASN A 265 -3.04 -24.13 27.71
N ASP A 266 -2.49 -25.13 27.02
CA ASP A 266 -2.50 -25.20 25.55
C ASP A 266 -3.92 -25.12 24.96
N GLY A 267 -4.94 -25.58 25.70
CA GLY A 267 -6.36 -25.49 25.32
C GLY A 267 -6.94 -24.07 25.30
N TRP A 268 -6.17 -23.05 25.71
CA TRP A 268 -6.55 -21.64 25.54
C TRP A 268 -6.45 -21.21 24.08
N TRP A 269 -5.65 -21.91 23.28
CA TRP A 269 -5.63 -21.74 21.84
C TRP A 269 -6.60 -22.70 21.16
N SER A 270 -7.36 -22.16 20.22
CA SER A 270 -8.15 -22.93 19.26
C SER A 270 -7.73 -22.54 17.85
N GLY A 271 -7.88 -23.44 16.89
CA GLY A 271 -7.68 -23.11 15.48
C GLY A 271 -8.63 -23.90 14.58
N ASP A 272 -8.94 -23.34 13.42
CA ASP A 272 -9.82 -23.97 12.45
C ASP A 272 -9.10 -24.33 11.14
N LYS A 273 -9.84 -24.96 10.22
CA LYS A 273 -9.34 -25.35 8.89
C LYS A 273 -8.95 -24.16 8.01
N THR A 274 -9.38 -22.94 8.36
CA THR A 274 -9.18 -21.71 7.58
C THR A 274 -7.91 -20.93 7.97
N LYS A 275 -7.04 -21.54 8.81
CA LYS A 275 -5.83 -20.89 9.34
C LYS A 275 -6.16 -19.67 10.20
N SER A 276 -7.28 -19.74 10.92
CA SER A 276 -7.64 -18.83 12.01
C SER A 276 -7.25 -19.45 13.35
N PHE A 277 -6.68 -18.64 14.25
CA PHE A 277 -6.18 -19.06 15.56
C PHE A 277 -6.69 -18.10 16.63
N THR A 278 -7.37 -18.60 17.66
CA THR A 278 -7.92 -17.78 18.73
C THR A 278 -7.30 -18.15 20.06
N LEU A 279 -6.74 -17.17 20.77
CA LEU A 279 -6.34 -17.30 22.17
C LEU A 279 -7.47 -16.78 23.05
N THR A 280 -7.89 -17.58 24.03
CA THR A 280 -8.86 -17.18 25.05
C THR A 280 -8.29 -17.44 26.43
N ILE A 281 -8.16 -16.38 27.23
CA ILE A 281 -7.68 -16.45 28.61
C ILE A 281 -8.90 -16.47 29.53
N PRO A 282 -9.08 -17.47 30.42
CA PRO A 282 -10.14 -17.44 31.42
C PRO A 282 -10.02 -16.18 32.30
N LYS A 283 -11.17 -15.57 32.63
CA LYS A 283 -11.22 -14.26 33.29
C LYS A 283 -10.50 -14.20 34.64
N ASP A 284 -10.43 -15.31 35.35
CA ASP A 284 -9.76 -15.46 36.65
C ASP A 284 -8.28 -15.87 36.53
N LYS A 285 -7.76 -16.01 35.30
CA LYS A 285 -6.40 -16.50 35.00
C LYS A 285 -5.50 -15.48 34.31
N PHE A 286 -5.88 -14.20 34.37
CA PHE A 286 -5.03 -13.11 33.92
C PHE A 286 -3.78 -12.97 34.80
N PRO A 287 -2.64 -12.53 34.24
CA PRO A 287 -1.43 -12.33 35.01
C PRO A 287 -1.62 -11.18 36.01
N GLU A 288 -0.73 -11.06 36.99
CA GLU A 288 -0.76 -9.93 37.92
C GLU A 288 -0.36 -8.61 37.24
N ASP A 289 0.74 -8.66 36.49
CA ASP A 289 1.31 -7.52 35.77
C ASP A 289 1.08 -7.69 34.27
N ALA A 290 1.00 -6.59 33.53
CA ALA A 290 0.79 -6.63 32.08
C ALA A 290 1.99 -7.26 31.36
N VAL A 291 1.71 -8.07 30.34
CA VAL A 291 2.72 -8.77 29.54
C VAL A 291 2.45 -8.58 28.05
N THR A 292 3.51 -8.64 27.25
CA THR A 292 3.41 -8.54 25.79
C THR A 292 4.04 -9.74 25.12
N MET A 293 3.48 -10.12 23.97
CA MET A 293 4.02 -11.16 23.11
C MET A 293 3.74 -10.82 21.65
N MET A 294 4.42 -11.51 20.74
CA MET A 294 4.22 -11.37 19.31
C MET A 294 3.84 -12.71 18.69
N VAL A 295 2.87 -12.67 17.79
CA VAL A 295 2.52 -13.76 16.87
C VAL A 295 2.54 -13.25 15.45
N GLN A 296 2.88 -14.10 14.48
CA GLN A 296 3.05 -13.66 13.10
C GLN A 296 2.41 -14.63 12.11
N CYS A 297 1.84 -14.08 11.03
CA CYS A 297 1.50 -14.82 9.83
C CYS A 297 2.44 -14.41 8.68
N GLN A 298 2.76 -15.37 7.82
CA GLN A 298 3.46 -15.13 6.55
C GLN A 298 2.65 -15.74 5.40
N ARG A 299 2.96 -15.34 4.16
CA ARG A 299 2.41 -15.98 2.97
C ARG A 299 2.78 -17.47 2.94
N SER A 300 1.82 -18.34 2.67
CA SER A 300 2.06 -19.78 2.55
C SER A 300 3.06 -20.09 1.44
N GLY A 301 4.00 -20.99 1.71
CA GLY A 301 5.02 -21.39 0.73
C GLY A 301 6.13 -20.36 0.52
N ALA A 302 6.19 -19.31 1.35
CA ALA A 302 7.35 -18.43 1.42
C ALA A 302 8.56 -19.23 1.98
N THR A 303 9.53 -19.55 1.12
CA THR A 303 10.84 -20.04 1.55
C THR A 303 11.71 -18.88 2.02
N PRO A 304 12.52 -19.05 3.09
CA PRO A 304 13.58 -18.11 3.43
C PRO A 304 14.49 -17.93 2.20
N ALA A 305 14.90 -16.68 1.93
CA ALA A 305 15.45 -16.15 0.68
C ALA A 305 16.69 -16.84 0.04
N ALA A 306 17.11 -18.02 0.51
CA ALA A 306 18.31 -18.70 0.03
C ALA A 306 18.11 -19.69 -1.13
N LYS A 307 16.86 -19.98 -1.57
CA LYS A 307 16.61 -20.99 -2.63
C LYS A 307 15.39 -20.68 -3.52
N ALA A 308 15.34 -19.53 -4.17
CA ALA A 308 14.37 -19.27 -5.23
C ALA A 308 15.08 -19.06 -6.57
N GLY A 309 14.87 -20.00 -7.52
CA GLY A 309 15.15 -19.76 -8.93
C GLY A 309 14.17 -18.74 -9.52
N PRO A 310 14.31 -18.36 -10.81
CA PRO A 310 13.52 -17.31 -11.44
C PRO A 310 12.10 -17.82 -11.74
N GLN A 311 11.27 -17.91 -10.71
CA GLN A 311 9.84 -18.06 -10.85
C GLN A 311 9.19 -17.18 -9.78
N TYR A 312 8.99 -15.92 -10.18
CA TYR A 312 8.18 -14.88 -9.53
C TYR A 312 8.23 -14.88 -8.01
N ALA A 313 9.43 -14.63 -7.50
CA ALA A 313 9.73 -13.94 -6.27
C ALA A 313 8.59 -13.90 -5.22
N ALA A 314 8.64 -14.88 -4.31
CA ALA A 314 8.16 -14.73 -2.94
C ALA A 314 8.90 -13.61 -2.16
N THR A 315 9.71 -12.77 -2.83
CA THR A 315 10.63 -11.78 -2.23
C THR A 315 9.95 -10.49 -1.80
N ASP A 316 8.73 -10.22 -2.28
CA ASP A 316 8.01 -8.98 -1.97
C ASP A 316 6.83 -9.21 -1.00
N ALA A 317 6.65 -10.44 -0.47
CA ALA A 317 5.58 -10.70 0.48
C ALA A 317 5.95 -10.11 1.86
N SER A 318 5.05 -9.29 2.43
CA SER A 318 5.25 -8.74 3.77
C SER A 318 4.75 -9.72 4.85
N ILE A 319 5.34 -9.61 6.05
CA ILE A 319 4.97 -10.41 7.22
C ILE A 319 3.98 -9.63 8.06
N CYS A 320 2.88 -10.28 8.42
CA CYS A 320 1.89 -9.73 9.33
C CYS A 320 2.32 -10.06 10.77
N SER A 321 2.81 -9.05 11.48
CA SER A 321 3.21 -9.16 12.88
C SER A 321 2.15 -8.56 13.78
N VAL A 322 1.78 -9.28 14.83
CA VAL A 322 0.77 -8.85 15.80
C VAL A 322 1.39 -8.78 17.18
N GLU A 323 1.44 -7.58 17.74
CA GLU A 323 1.72 -7.34 19.15
C GLU A 323 0.45 -7.60 19.96
N VAL A 324 0.54 -8.55 20.88
CA VAL A 324 -0.55 -8.92 21.78
C VAL A 324 -0.17 -8.46 23.17
N VAL A 325 -0.94 -7.51 23.70
CA VAL A 325 -0.82 -7.03 25.07
C VAL A 325 -1.86 -7.73 25.92
N ILE A 326 -1.44 -8.39 27.00
CA ILE A 326 -2.34 -9.00 27.98
C ILE A 326 -2.25 -8.16 29.25
N GLU A 327 -3.37 -7.55 29.65
CA GLU A 327 -3.41 -6.71 30.83
C GLU A 327 -3.21 -7.51 32.14
N GLY A 328 -2.61 -6.85 33.12
CA GLY A 328 -2.52 -7.37 34.48
C GLY A 328 -3.85 -7.20 35.22
N SER A 329 -4.10 -8.10 36.17
CA SER A 329 -5.27 -8.09 37.06
C SER A 329 -5.16 -7.07 38.20
N LYS A 330 -3.96 -6.54 38.47
CA LYS A 330 -3.79 -5.41 39.38
C LYS A 330 -4.42 -4.18 38.73
N GLN A 331 -5.55 -3.72 39.28
CA GLN A 331 -6.05 -2.37 38.96
C GLN A 331 -4.90 -1.39 39.15
N ALA A 332 -4.57 -0.63 38.10
CA ALA A 332 -3.73 0.55 38.24
C ALA A 332 -4.40 1.43 39.30
N SER A 333 -3.91 1.36 40.54
CA SER A 333 -4.46 2.11 41.65
C SER A 333 -4.31 3.57 41.27
N SER A 334 -5.42 4.22 40.95
CA SER A 334 -5.50 5.66 40.90
C SER A 334 -5.10 6.15 42.28
N ALA A 335 -3.86 6.60 42.41
CA ALA A 335 -3.38 7.28 43.58
C ALA A 335 -4.22 8.54 43.76
N THR A 336 -5.30 8.40 44.52
CA THR A 336 -6.08 9.52 45.00
C THR A 336 -5.17 10.21 46.01
N PRO A 337 -4.73 11.47 45.81
CA PRO A 337 -3.95 12.15 46.84
C PRO A 337 -4.84 12.28 48.06
N GLY A 338 -4.48 11.59 49.14
CA GLY A 338 -5.19 11.65 50.40
C GLY A 338 -5.25 13.09 50.88
N ARG A 339 -6.44 13.70 50.78
CA ARG A 339 -6.72 14.99 51.40
C ARG A 339 -6.92 14.72 52.90
N GLN A 340 -5.93 15.06 53.72
CA GLN A 340 -6.06 15.04 55.17
C GLN A 340 -7.31 15.82 55.61
N PRO A 341 -8.09 15.31 56.58
CA PRO A 341 -9.20 16.07 57.14
C PRO A 341 -8.63 17.14 58.07
N THR A 342 -8.60 18.38 57.60
CA THR A 342 -8.45 19.54 58.49
C THR A 342 -9.80 19.78 59.14
N GLN A 343 -9.89 19.47 60.44
CA GLN A 343 -10.95 19.99 61.30
C GLN A 343 -10.96 21.52 61.19
N THR A 344 -12.06 22.12 60.76
CA THR A 344 -12.37 23.50 61.13
C THR A 344 -13.88 23.70 61.23
N ARG A 345 -14.31 23.76 62.50
CA ARG A 345 -15.39 24.54 63.12
C ARG A 345 -16.57 25.00 62.25
N MET A 346 -17.76 24.57 62.70
CA MET A 346 -19.04 25.23 62.47
C MET A 346 -18.96 26.74 62.67
N PHE A 347 -19.47 27.49 61.69
CA PHE A 347 -20.16 28.75 61.92
C PHE A 347 -21.45 28.72 61.10
N ALA A 348 -22.57 28.77 61.81
CA ALA A 348 -23.88 29.04 61.24
C ALA A 348 -23.98 30.54 60.94
N LEU A 349 -24.47 30.90 59.76
CA LEU A 349 -25.18 32.15 59.55
C LEU A 349 -26.15 32.04 58.37
N LEU A 350 -27.27 32.71 58.57
CA LEU A 350 -28.59 32.56 57.99
C LEU A 350 -28.85 33.59 56.87
N LEU A 351 -29.74 33.21 55.94
CA LEU A 351 -30.71 34.02 55.16
C LEU A 351 -30.30 34.79 53.87
N GLY A 352 -31.21 34.72 52.88
CA GLY A 352 -31.35 35.65 51.74
C GLY A 352 -31.54 34.92 50.39
N VAL A 353 -32.71 34.36 50.04
CA VAL A 353 -33.92 34.98 49.41
C VAL A 353 -33.72 35.40 47.94
N THR A 354 -34.45 34.68 47.06
CA THR A 354 -35.08 35.02 45.75
C THR A 354 -34.27 35.28 44.47
N GLY A 355 -34.71 34.61 43.39
CA GLY A 355 -34.60 35.08 42.00
C GLY A 355 -34.61 33.96 40.95
N ILE A 356 -35.78 33.66 40.36
CA ILE A 356 -35.93 32.84 39.12
C ILE A 356 -35.83 33.76 37.87
N PRO A 357 -35.84 33.26 36.61
CA PRO A 357 -34.77 33.33 35.59
C PRO A 357 -35.07 34.39 34.47
N PRO A 358 -34.34 34.44 33.34
CA PRO A 358 -34.79 33.68 32.15
C PRO A 358 -33.70 33.21 31.13
N ILE A 359 -34.03 32.10 30.47
CA ILE A 359 -34.02 31.79 29.02
C ILE A 359 -33.20 32.70 28.06
N LEU A 360 -32.29 32.08 27.29
CA LEU A 360 -31.87 32.36 25.89
C LEU A 360 -30.94 31.20 25.45
N ARG A 361 -31.27 30.24 24.57
CA ARG A 361 -31.60 30.20 23.13
C ARG A 361 -30.49 30.68 22.16
N HIS A 362 -30.28 29.85 21.13
CA HIS A 362 -29.43 29.90 19.92
C HIS A 362 -27.98 29.44 20.08
N GLU A 363 -27.62 28.28 19.51
CA GLU A 363 -27.35 27.96 18.08
C GLU A 363 -26.09 28.66 17.56
N PHE A 364 -25.03 27.86 17.40
CA PHE A 364 -24.30 27.63 16.15
C PHE A 364 -23.59 26.27 16.23
#